data_AF-A0A7D4TVE4-F1
#
_entry.id   AF-A0A7D4TVE4-F1
#
_cell.length_a   1.000
_cell.length_b   1.000
_cell.length_c   1.000
_cell.angle_alpha   90.00
_cell.angle_beta   90.00
_cell.angle_gamma   90.00
#
_symmetry.space_group_name_H-M   'P 1'
#
loop_
_entity.id
_entity.type
_entity.pdbx_description
1 polymer ?
#
loop_
_entity_poly.entity_id
_entity_poly.type
_entity_poly.pdbx_seq_one_letter_code
_entity_poly.pdbx_strand_id
1 'polypeptide(L)'
;MMDKMKITEFEAGVLDAVLETCGDMEKLDRGQLLEIFDGDEELAASMVNLLIDAGLVEPDGLTTAELLPAWITREPEAEPFLAAGGFSTQFIKSVPHEKREIAFEIEVAEAPAEVIPIAEPLPTVPSPVATIAATEPVHTPVQSKDTTSDELTLLHREIEHLRKSEMFAEHKLREKEMQLQSLQSANKQLLNIRLFIWVLLGFIALLLILLFIRK
;
A
#
# COMPACT_ATOMS: atom_id res chain seq x y z
N MET A 1 4.34 -29.26 -11.36
CA MET A 1 3.69 -28.52 -12.47
C MET A 1 2.49 -27.85 -11.84
N MET A 2 2.72 -26.71 -11.17
CA MET A 2 1.65 -25.97 -10.50
C MET A 2 0.70 -25.43 -11.57
N ASP A 3 -0.56 -25.85 -11.54
CA ASP A 3 -1.61 -25.17 -12.28
C ASP A 3 -1.52 -23.68 -11.96
N LYS A 4 -1.61 -22.83 -12.99
CA LYS A 4 -1.47 -21.37 -12.85
C LYS A 4 -2.51 -20.86 -11.86
N MET A 5 -2.08 -20.73 -10.61
CA MET A 5 -2.87 -20.16 -9.53
C MET A 5 -3.24 -18.74 -9.94
N LYS A 6 -4.54 -18.46 -10.04
CA LYS A 6 -5.05 -17.15 -10.42
C LYS A 6 -5.00 -16.23 -9.20
N ILE A 7 -3.79 -15.91 -8.78
CA ILE A 7 -3.53 -14.94 -7.71
C ILE A 7 -3.52 -13.56 -8.37
N THR A 8 -4.14 -12.57 -7.74
CA THR A 8 -4.09 -11.17 -8.16
C THR A 8 -2.81 -10.49 -7.66
N GLU A 9 -2.47 -9.31 -8.19
CA GLU A 9 -1.29 -8.56 -7.72
C GLU A 9 -1.38 -8.20 -6.24
N PHE A 10 -2.58 -7.86 -5.77
CA PHE A 10 -2.83 -7.56 -4.37
C PHE A 10 -2.59 -8.78 -3.47
N GLU A 11 -3.18 -9.92 -3.82
CA GLU A 11 -3.03 -11.16 -3.05
C GLU A 11 -1.56 -11.62 -3.02
N ALA A 12 -0.82 -11.46 -4.12
CA ALA A 12 0.60 -11.76 -4.18
C ALA A 12 1.40 -10.89 -3.19
N GLY A 13 1.11 -9.59 -3.12
CA GLY A 13 1.72 -8.69 -2.15
C GLY A 13 1.37 -9.02 -0.70
N VAL A 14 0.12 -9.43 -0.43
CA VAL A 14 -0.31 -9.84 0.91
C VAL A 14 0.39 -11.14 1.34
N LEU A 15 0.48 -12.14 0.46
CA LEU A 15 1.20 -13.39 0.74
C LEU A 15 2.68 -13.15 1.06
N ASP A 16 3.33 -12.25 0.31
CA ASP A 16 4.71 -11.84 0.57
C ASP A 16 4.84 -11.17 1.95
N ALA A 17 3.91 -10.27 2.31
CA ALA A 17 3.91 -9.61 3.61
C ALA A 17 3.70 -10.59 4.78
N VAL A 18 2.84 -11.61 4.62
CA VAL A 18 2.64 -12.67 5.63
C VAL A 18 3.92 -13.48 5.82
N LEU A 19 4.60 -13.86 4.73
CA LEU A 19 5.87 -14.60 4.79
C LEU A 19 7.03 -13.79 5.39
N GLU A 20 7.07 -12.48 5.12
CA GLU A 20 8.03 -11.57 5.76
C GLU A 20 7.77 -11.46 7.27
N THR A 21 6.52 -11.24 7.67
CA THR A 21 6.12 -11.13 9.08
C THR A 21 6.42 -12.43 9.86
N CYS A 22 6.18 -13.59 9.23
CA CYS A 22 6.53 -14.90 9.79
C CYS A 22 8.06 -15.16 9.80
N GLY A 23 8.86 -14.32 9.14
CA GLY A 23 10.31 -14.38 9.22
C GLY A 23 10.88 -13.70 10.46
N ASP A 24 10.22 -12.63 10.89
CA ASP A 24 10.60 -11.90 12.10
C ASP A 24 10.13 -12.62 13.38
N MET A 25 9.00 -13.32 13.28
CA MET A 25 8.44 -14.13 14.35
C MET A 25 8.49 -15.60 13.95
N GLU A 26 9.32 -16.41 14.62
CA GLU A 26 9.50 -17.84 14.31
C GLU A 26 8.18 -18.60 14.13
N LYS A 27 7.11 -18.15 14.82
CA LYS A 27 5.75 -18.64 14.66
C LYS A 27 4.78 -17.46 14.61
N LEU A 28 3.78 -17.56 13.73
CA LEU A 28 2.70 -16.59 13.62
C LEU A 28 1.42 -17.20 14.19
N ASP A 29 0.84 -16.56 15.21
CA ASP A 29 -0.40 -17.04 15.83
C ASP A 29 -1.65 -16.61 15.05
N ARG A 30 -2.79 -17.25 15.33
CA ARG A 30 -4.08 -16.91 14.70
C ARG A 30 -4.49 -15.44 14.91
N GLY A 31 -4.19 -14.85 16.06
CA GLY A 31 -4.55 -13.46 16.35
C GLY A 31 -3.78 -12.47 15.48
N GLN A 32 -2.48 -12.71 15.31
CA GLN A 32 -1.60 -11.95 14.44
C GLN A 32 -1.96 -12.10 12.97
N LEU A 33 -2.31 -13.33 12.55
CA LEU A 33 -2.86 -13.55 11.21
C LEU A 33 -4.12 -12.70 11.01
N LEU A 34 -5.09 -12.78 11.92
CA LEU A 34 -6.30 -11.98 11.82
C LEU A 34 -6.03 -10.47 11.86
N GLU A 35 -5.01 -10.01 12.58
CA GLU A 35 -4.61 -8.60 12.58
C GLU A 35 -4.09 -8.15 11.19
N ILE A 36 -3.32 -9.00 10.50
CA ILE A 36 -2.85 -8.71 9.12
C ILE A 36 -4.01 -8.65 8.13
N PHE A 37 -5.07 -9.42 8.38
CA PHE A 37 -6.25 -9.53 7.50
C PHE A 37 -7.45 -8.69 7.99
N ASP A 38 -7.24 -7.69 8.86
CA ASP A 38 -8.29 -6.82 9.40
C ASP A 38 -9.49 -7.58 10.03
N GLY A 39 -9.23 -8.78 10.56
CA GLY A 39 -10.22 -9.67 11.16
C GLY A 39 -11.00 -10.56 10.17
N ASP A 40 -10.68 -10.53 8.87
CA ASP A 40 -11.31 -11.39 7.86
C ASP A 40 -10.73 -12.82 7.90
N GLU A 41 -11.43 -13.70 8.63
CA GLU A 41 -11.02 -15.08 8.82
C GLU A 41 -11.10 -15.93 7.54
N GLU A 42 -12.08 -15.69 6.67
CA GLU A 42 -12.25 -16.46 5.43
C GLU A 42 -11.11 -16.15 4.45
N LEU A 43 -10.78 -14.87 4.31
CA LEU A 43 -9.66 -14.43 3.47
C LEU A 43 -8.33 -14.94 4.03
N ALA A 44 -8.10 -14.78 5.33
CA ALA A 44 -6.88 -15.27 5.98
C ALA A 44 -6.71 -16.78 5.80
N ALA A 45 -7.78 -17.57 5.99
CA ALA A 45 -7.75 -19.01 5.78
C ALA A 45 -7.43 -19.38 4.33
N SER A 46 -8.04 -18.69 3.35
CA SER A 46 -7.73 -18.90 1.94
C SER A 46 -6.26 -18.65 1.63
N MET A 47 -5.70 -17.53 2.12
CA MET A 47 -4.30 -17.15 1.89
C MET A 47 -3.31 -18.08 2.61
N VAL A 48 -3.62 -18.51 3.83
CA VAL A 48 -2.77 -19.47 4.56
C VAL A 48 -2.78 -20.84 3.87
N ASN A 49 -3.93 -21.33 3.42
CA ASN A 49 -4.00 -22.58 2.65
C ASN A 49 -3.18 -22.50 1.35
N LEU A 50 -3.20 -21.36 0.68
CA LEU A 50 -2.35 -21.03 -0.46
C LEU A 50 -0.84 -21.20 -0.14
N LEU A 51 -0.40 -20.71 1.02
CA LEU A 51 0.99 -20.84 1.47
C LEU A 51 1.36 -22.30 1.84
N ILE A 52 0.42 -23.02 2.45
CA ILE A 52 0.58 -24.44 2.81
C ILE A 52 0.68 -25.29 1.54
N ASP A 53 -0.20 -25.08 0.57
CA ASP A 53 -0.19 -25.76 -0.73
C ASP A 53 1.11 -25.47 -1.51
N ALA A 54 1.67 -24.27 -1.35
CA ALA A 54 2.96 -23.90 -1.92
C ALA A 54 4.17 -24.50 -1.18
N GLY A 55 3.97 -25.11 -0.01
CA GLY A 55 5.05 -25.66 0.82
C GLY A 55 5.95 -24.59 1.46
N LEU A 56 5.44 -23.36 1.62
CA LEU A 56 6.21 -22.25 2.17
C LEU A 56 6.00 -22.05 3.67
N VAL A 57 4.91 -22.63 4.21
CA VAL A 57 4.61 -22.63 5.64
C VAL A 57 4.11 -24.00 6.07
N GLU A 58 4.44 -24.38 7.30
CA GLU A 58 3.94 -25.58 7.95
C GLU A 58 2.86 -25.19 8.98
N PRO A 59 1.64 -25.72 8.88
CA PRO A 59 0.62 -25.51 9.90
C PRO A 59 0.96 -26.37 11.13
N ASP A 60 0.95 -25.79 12.31
CA ASP A 60 1.18 -26.51 13.57
C ASP A 60 0.03 -26.24 14.56
N GLY A 61 -0.33 -27.26 15.32
CA GLY A 61 -1.53 -27.28 16.18
C GLY A 61 -2.77 -27.97 15.59
N LEU A 62 -3.72 -28.30 16.46
CA LEU A 62 -4.98 -28.98 16.11
C LEU A 62 -5.96 -28.02 15.44
N THR A 63 -6.23 -28.25 14.16
CA THR A 63 -7.37 -27.67 13.42
C THR A 63 -8.67 -28.27 13.96
N THR A 64 -9.18 -27.68 15.04
CA THR A 64 -10.46 -28.09 15.63
C THR A 64 -11.57 -27.29 14.97
N ALA A 65 -12.21 -27.82 13.92
CA ALA A 65 -13.36 -27.23 13.20
C ALA A 65 -13.21 -25.79 12.65
N GLU A 66 -12.14 -25.09 12.98
CA GLU A 66 -11.78 -23.75 12.55
C GLU A 66 -11.11 -23.77 11.17
N LEU A 67 -11.29 -22.69 10.41
CA LEU A 67 -10.78 -22.53 9.05
C LEU A 67 -9.27 -22.23 9.02
N LEU A 68 -8.73 -21.67 10.12
CA LEU A 68 -7.31 -21.37 10.27
C LEU A 68 -6.60 -22.33 11.25
N PRO A 69 -5.32 -22.65 10.99
CA PRO A 69 -4.47 -23.32 11.96
C PRO A 69 -4.20 -22.43 13.19
N ALA A 70 -3.87 -23.06 14.32
CA ALA A 70 -3.60 -22.34 15.58
C ALA A 70 -2.35 -21.44 15.46
N TRP A 71 -1.33 -21.94 14.76
CA TRP A 71 -0.15 -21.18 14.38
C TRP A 71 0.46 -21.74 13.09
N ILE A 72 1.21 -20.89 12.40
CA ILE A 72 2.00 -21.28 11.23
C ILE A 72 3.48 -21.04 11.49
N THR A 73 4.32 -21.90 10.94
CA THR A 73 5.78 -21.78 10.99
C THR A 73 6.30 -21.64 9.57
N ARG A 74 7.25 -20.74 9.34
CA ARG A 74 7.84 -20.56 8.01
C ARG A 74 8.82 -21.68 7.69
N GLU A 75 8.67 -22.30 6.52
CA GLU A 75 9.61 -23.32 6.02
C GLU A 75 10.91 -22.67 5.53
N PRO A 76 12.07 -23.36 5.60
CA PRO A 76 13.34 -22.81 5.15
C PRO A 76 13.38 -22.56 3.63
N GLU A 77 12.48 -23.18 2.86
CA GLU A 77 12.33 -22.92 1.42
C GLU A 77 11.72 -21.55 1.11
N ALA A 78 11.05 -20.91 2.08
CA ALA A 78 10.43 -19.59 1.90
C ALA A 78 11.47 -18.45 1.82
N GLU A 79 12.63 -18.60 2.47
CA GLU A 79 13.67 -17.57 2.45
C GLU A 79 14.28 -17.33 1.05
N PRO A 80 14.76 -18.36 0.32
CA PRO A 80 15.22 -18.17 -1.05
C PRO A 80 14.08 -17.78 -2.01
N PHE A 81 12.84 -18.15 -1.70
CA PHE A 81 11.66 -17.75 -2.47
C PHE A 81 11.40 -16.24 -2.36
N LEU A 82 11.42 -15.68 -1.14
CA LEU A 82 11.31 -14.24 -0.89
C LEU A 82 12.50 -13.48 -1.50
N ALA A 83 13.72 -14.02 -1.38
CA ALA A 83 14.91 -13.43 -1.99
C ALA A 83 14.83 -13.38 -3.53
N ALA A 84 14.06 -14.28 -4.15
CA ALA A 84 13.77 -14.28 -5.58
C ALA A 84 12.63 -13.32 -5.97
N GLY A 85 12.10 -12.55 -5.01
CA GLY A 85 11.06 -11.55 -5.19
C GLY A 85 9.63 -12.06 -4.97
N GLY A 86 9.47 -13.23 -4.32
CA GLY A 86 8.19 -13.69 -3.80
C GLY A 86 7.10 -13.99 -4.85
N PHE A 87 5.86 -14.03 -4.39
CA PHE A 87 4.67 -14.18 -5.21
C PHE A 87 4.51 -13.00 -6.18
N SER A 88 4.85 -11.78 -5.75
CA SER A 88 4.74 -10.57 -6.57
C SER A 88 5.55 -10.70 -7.87
N THR A 89 6.78 -11.20 -7.79
CA THR A 89 7.62 -11.42 -8.97
C THR A 89 7.11 -12.57 -9.85
N GLN A 90 6.55 -13.62 -9.25
CA GLN A 90 5.96 -14.73 -10.01
C GLN A 90 4.70 -14.31 -10.76
N PHE A 91 3.87 -13.45 -10.16
CA PHE A 91 2.71 -12.85 -10.81
C PHE A 91 3.14 -12.02 -12.03
N ILE A 92 4.15 -11.15 -11.88
CA ILE A 92 4.67 -10.32 -12.97
C ILE A 92 5.18 -11.15 -14.16
N LYS A 93 5.75 -12.34 -13.90
CA LYS A 93 6.22 -13.28 -14.93
C LYS A 93 5.09 -14.07 -15.58
N SER A 94 4.01 -14.33 -14.85
CA SER A 94 2.90 -15.15 -15.34
C SER A 94 1.89 -14.36 -16.19
N VAL A 95 1.81 -13.04 -16.01
CA VAL A 95 1.02 -12.14 -16.86
C VAL A 95 1.68 -12.08 -18.25
N PRO A 96 1.06 -12.66 -19.29
CA PRO A 96 1.62 -12.63 -20.64
C PRO A 96 1.75 -11.17 -21.11
N HIS A 97 2.92 -10.83 -21.63
CA HIS A 97 3.30 -9.47 -22.07
C HIS A 97 2.29 -8.82 -23.02
N GLU A 98 1.47 -9.61 -23.71
CA GLU A 98 0.47 -9.16 -24.68
C GLU A 98 -0.68 -8.32 -24.07
N LYS A 99 -0.90 -8.37 -22.74
CA LYS A 99 -1.90 -7.51 -22.06
C LYS A 99 -1.32 -6.29 -21.35
N ARG A 100 0.00 -6.14 -21.25
CA ARG A 100 0.63 -4.97 -20.61
C ARG A 100 0.62 -3.72 -21.49
N GLU A 101 0.59 -3.87 -22.80
CA GLU A 101 0.50 -2.72 -23.72
C GLU A 101 -0.93 -2.16 -23.84
N ILE A 102 -1.96 -2.94 -23.52
CA ILE A 102 -3.36 -2.51 -23.67
C ILE A 102 -3.92 -1.89 -22.38
N ALA A 103 -3.42 -2.28 -21.20
CA ALA A 103 -3.87 -1.70 -19.92
C ALA A 103 -3.38 -0.25 -19.72
N PHE A 104 -2.25 0.14 -20.33
CA PHE A 104 -1.73 1.50 -20.23
C PHE A 104 -2.36 2.48 -21.25
N GLU A 105 -3.18 1.97 -22.20
CA GLU A 105 -3.80 2.79 -23.25
C GLU A 105 -5.32 3.00 -23.05
N ILE A 106 -5.95 2.31 -22.08
CA ILE A 106 -7.42 2.40 -21.84
C ILE A 106 -7.78 3.29 -20.64
N GLU A 107 -6.88 3.54 -19.68
CA GLU A 107 -7.14 4.51 -18.59
C GLU A 107 -6.80 5.98 -18.98
N VAL A 108 -6.91 6.30 -20.27
CA VAL A 108 -6.91 7.68 -20.80
C VAL A 108 -8.09 7.89 -21.76
N ALA A 109 -9.06 6.97 -21.79
CA ALA A 109 -10.33 7.20 -22.47
C ALA A 109 -11.32 7.82 -21.47
N GLU A 110 -11.19 9.15 -21.32
CA GLU A 110 -12.32 10.09 -21.21
C GLU A 110 -13.49 9.60 -20.36
N ALA A 111 -13.37 9.71 -19.03
CA ALA A 111 -14.56 9.87 -18.20
C ALA A 111 -15.26 11.17 -18.68
N PRO A 112 -16.50 11.10 -19.19
CA PRO A 112 -17.25 12.32 -19.47
C PRO A 112 -17.33 13.09 -18.17
N ALA A 113 -16.96 14.37 -18.22
CA ALA A 113 -17.11 15.28 -17.11
C ALA A 113 -18.59 15.33 -16.70
N GLU A 114 -19.00 14.47 -15.78
CA GLU A 114 -20.19 14.70 -14.99
C GLU A 114 -19.93 15.97 -14.20
N VAL A 115 -20.57 17.03 -14.67
CA VAL A 115 -20.74 18.30 -13.98
C VAL A 115 -21.38 17.94 -12.63
N ILE A 116 -20.56 17.77 -11.60
CA ILE A 116 -21.03 17.68 -10.22
C ILE A 116 -21.75 19.01 -9.96
N PRO A 117 -23.07 19.01 -9.76
CA PRO A 117 -23.77 20.23 -9.37
C PRO A 117 -23.13 20.71 -8.07
N ILE A 118 -22.67 21.96 -8.08
CA ILE A 118 -22.16 22.68 -6.92
C ILE A 118 -23.19 22.51 -5.81
N ALA A 119 -22.87 21.65 -4.84
CA ALA A 119 -23.72 21.42 -3.69
C ALA A 119 -23.90 22.75 -2.97
N GLU A 120 -25.16 23.13 -2.85
CA GLU A 120 -25.65 24.25 -2.06
C GLU A 120 -25.00 24.22 -0.65
N PRO A 121 -24.54 25.36 -0.10
CA PRO A 121 -23.91 25.39 1.20
C PRO A 121 -24.85 24.80 2.26
N LEU A 122 -24.41 23.71 2.89
CA LEU A 122 -25.10 23.07 4.01
C LEU A 122 -25.46 24.12 5.07
N PRO A 123 -26.71 24.08 5.61
CA PRO A 123 -27.09 24.93 6.72
C PRO A 123 -26.20 24.65 7.92
N THR A 124 -25.64 25.73 8.48
CA THR A 124 -24.86 25.75 9.71
C THR A 124 -25.69 25.13 10.83
N VAL A 125 -25.37 23.88 11.19
CA VAL A 125 -25.95 23.26 12.38
C VAL A 125 -25.41 24.00 13.60
N PRO A 126 -26.28 24.57 14.47
CA PRO A 126 -25.83 25.22 15.68
C PRO A 126 -25.21 24.19 16.62
N SER A 127 -23.96 24.46 16.99
CA SER A 127 -23.21 23.72 17.99
C SER A 127 -24.01 23.66 19.31
N PRO A 128 -24.30 22.47 19.87
CA PRO A 128 -24.93 22.38 21.17
C PRO A 128 -23.93 22.86 22.23
N VAL A 129 -24.25 24.03 22.81
CA VAL A 129 -23.63 24.54 24.03
C VAL A 129 -23.82 23.48 25.12
N ALA A 130 -22.76 22.73 25.41
CA ALA A 130 -22.71 21.88 26.59
C ALA A 130 -22.71 22.80 27.82
N THR A 131 -23.87 22.93 28.44
CA THR A 131 -24.02 23.45 29.80
C THR A 131 -23.30 22.52 30.75
N ILE A 132 -22.08 22.90 31.13
CA ILE A 132 -21.35 22.26 32.22
C ILE A 132 -22.00 22.74 33.52
N ALA A 133 -22.85 21.91 34.09
CA ALA A 133 -23.41 22.11 35.42
C ALA A 133 -22.26 22.07 36.44
N ALA A 134 -22.07 23.19 37.13
CA ALA A 134 -21.21 23.33 38.28
C ALA A 134 -21.58 22.26 39.32
N THR A 135 -20.66 21.32 39.55
CA THR A 135 -20.65 20.47 40.73
C THR A 135 -19.46 20.88 41.58
N GLU A 136 -19.73 21.08 42.86
CA GLU A 136 -18.89 21.71 43.87
C GLU A 136 -17.48 21.07 44.02
N PRO A 137 -16.45 21.87 44.33
CA PRO A 137 -15.13 21.35 44.66
C PRO A 137 -15.13 20.82 46.10
N VAL A 138 -15.14 19.48 46.25
CA VAL A 138 -14.77 18.84 47.51
C VAL A 138 -13.25 18.91 47.64
N HIS A 139 -12.80 19.80 48.52
CA HIS A 139 -11.42 19.87 48.99
C HIS A 139 -11.03 18.56 49.69
N THR A 140 -10.19 17.76 49.05
CA THR A 140 -9.32 16.80 49.73
C THR A 140 -7.88 17.31 49.68
N PRO A 141 -7.18 17.43 50.82
CA PRO A 141 -5.78 17.82 50.85
C PRO A 141 -4.94 16.60 50.48
N VAL A 142 -4.53 16.50 49.22
CA VAL A 142 -3.57 15.49 48.76
C VAL A 142 -2.16 16.04 48.98
N GLN A 143 -1.42 15.36 49.84
CA GLN A 143 -0.01 15.59 50.11
C GLN A 143 0.79 15.57 48.80
N SER A 144 1.39 16.71 48.48
CA SER A 144 2.42 16.87 47.46
C SER A 144 3.65 16.06 47.86
N LYS A 145 3.86 14.93 47.18
CA LYS A 145 5.10 14.16 47.21
C LYS A 145 5.83 14.45 45.90
N ASP A 146 7.10 14.84 46.00
CA ASP A 146 8.00 15.32 44.95
C ASP A 146 8.28 14.31 43.81
N THR A 147 7.25 13.86 43.07
CA THR A 147 7.39 13.00 41.89
C THR A 147 7.21 13.73 40.56
N THR A 148 6.79 15.01 40.59
CA THR A 148 6.48 15.80 39.39
C THR A 148 7.69 16.18 38.55
N SER A 149 8.90 16.19 39.12
CA SER A 149 10.11 16.59 38.38
C SER A 149 10.55 15.53 37.37
N ASP A 150 10.45 14.25 37.72
CA ASP A 150 10.91 13.16 36.84
C ASP A 150 9.92 12.93 35.69
N GLU A 151 8.62 13.00 35.95
CA GLU A 151 7.58 12.92 34.91
C GLU A 151 7.68 14.07 33.88
N LEU A 152 8.01 15.28 34.33
CA LEU A 152 8.17 16.42 33.44
C LEU A 152 9.34 16.23 32.46
N THR A 153 10.44 15.62 32.92
CA THR A 153 11.61 15.36 32.07
C THR A 153 11.33 14.25 31.06
N LEU A 154 10.54 13.24 31.43
CA LEU A 154 10.11 12.16 30.54
C LEU A 154 9.19 12.71 29.44
N LEU A 155 8.18 13.50 29.80
CA LEU A 155 7.30 14.16 28.83
C LEU A 155 8.06 15.06 27.85
N HIS A 156 9.09 15.77 28.32
CA HIS A 156 9.90 16.61 27.44
C HIS A 156 10.66 15.77 26.39
N ARG A 157 11.20 14.62 26.81
CA ARG A 157 11.88 13.68 25.92
C ARG A 157 10.93 13.04 24.91
N GLU A 158 9.71 12.71 25.32
CA GLU A 158 8.65 12.17 24.44
C GLU A 158 8.27 13.19 23.36
N ILE A 159 8.04 14.46 23.74
CA ILE A 159 7.70 15.54 22.80
C ILE A 159 8.84 15.76 21.79
N GLU A 160 10.09 15.67 22.22
CA GLU A 160 11.24 15.81 21.33
C GLU A 160 11.35 14.63 20.35
N HIS A 161 11.07 13.40 20.81
CA HIS A 161 11.04 12.23 19.94
C HIS A 161 9.92 12.31 18.90
N LEU A 162 8.71 12.71 19.30
CA LEU A 162 7.56 12.89 18.42
C LEU A 162 7.87 13.93 17.33
N ARG A 163 8.41 15.09 17.70
CA ARG A 163 8.85 16.11 16.71
C ARG A 163 9.91 15.59 15.75
N LYS A 164 10.85 14.77 16.22
CA LYS A 164 11.88 14.17 15.36
C LYS A 164 11.27 13.17 14.37
N SER A 165 10.31 12.36 14.81
CA SER A 165 9.60 11.43 13.94
C SER A 165 8.75 12.15 12.89
N GLU A 166 8.10 13.25 13.27
CA GLU A 166 7.31 14.10 12.37
C GLU A 166 8.19 14.71 11.26
N MET A 167 9.34 15.29 11.62
CA MET A 167 10.29 15.81 10.63
C MET A 167 10.82 14.73 9.67
N PHE A 168 11.00 13.50 10.15
CA PHE A 168 11.43 12.39 9.29
C PHE A 168 10.33 11.97 8.30
N ALA A 169 9.08 11.91 8.76
CA ALA A 169 7.93 11.63 7.91
C ALA A 169 7.73 12.72 6.84
N GLU A 170 7.85 14.00 7.21
CA GLU A 170 7.79 15.12 6.26
C GLU A 170 8.91 15.06 5.21
N HIS A 171 10.13 14.73 5.62
CA HIS A 171 11.25 14.59 4.68
C HIS A 171 11.00 13.46 3.67
N LYS A 172 10.50 12.31 4.15
CA LYS A 172 10.17 11.16 3.30
C LYS A 172 9.04 11.50 2.32
N LEU A 173 8.03 12.27 2.76
CA LEU A 173 6.96 12.77 1.90
C LEU A 173 7.50 13.68 0.79
N ARG A 174 8.37 14.65 1.12
CA ARG A 174 8.99 15.53 0.12
C ARG A 174 9.84 14.75 -0.89
N GLU A 175 10.58 13.74 -0.44
CA GLU A 175 11.37 12.90 -1.34
C GLU A 175 10.48 12.15 -2.34
N LYS A 176 9.36 11.58 -1.87
CA LYS A 176 8.37 10.92 -2.71
C LYS A 176 7.70 11.89 -3.69
N GLU A 177 7.42 13.12 -3.26
CA GLU A 177 6.87 14.18 -4.11
C GLU A 177 7.85 14.57 -5.23
N MET A 178 9.15 14.71 -4.92
CA MET A 178 10.18 14.94 -5.94
C MET A 178 10.30 13.76 -6.92
N GLN A 179 10.22 12.52 -6.44
CA GLN A 179 10.21 11.34 -7.31
C GLN A 179 9.02 11.35 -8.28
N LEU A 180 7.81 11.61 -7.78
CA LEU A 180 6.61 11.74 -8.60
C LEU A 180 6.74 12.86 -9.64
N GLN A 181 7.24 14.02 -9.23
CA GLN A 181 7.45 15.15 -10.13
C GLN A 181 8.46 14.81 -11.24
N SER A 182 9.54 14.10 -10.89
CA SER A 182 10.53 13.65 -11.88
C SER A 182 9.93 12.67 -12.90
N LEU A 183 9.11 11.71 -12.44
CA LEU A 183 8.41 10.74 -13.27
C LEU A 183 7.42 11.42 -14.22
N GLN A 184 6.63 12.37 -13.72
CA GLN A 184 5.73 13.16 -14.56
C GLN A 184 6.50 13.96 -15.62
N SER A 185 7.65 14.53 -15.28
CA SER A 185 8.48 15.25 -16.24
C SER A 185 9.04 14.33 -17.33
N ALA A 186 9.45 13.11 -16.98
CA ALA A 186 9.93 12.10 -17.93
C ALA A 186 8.82 11.63 -18.88
N ASN A 187 7.62 11.35 -18.36
CA ASN A 187 6.47 11.00 -19.19
C ASN A 187 6.10 12.12 -20.18
N LYS A 188 6.14 13.38 -19.73
CA LYS A 188 5.92 14.53 -20.61
C LYS A 188 6.96 14.62 -21.73
N GLN A 189 8.24 14.32 -21.43
CA GLN A 189 9.28 14.27 -22.44
C GLN A 189 9.06 13.15 -23.45
N LEU A 190 8.66 11.95 -23.01
CA LEU A 190 8.35 10.84 -23.90
C LEU A 190 7.22 11.18 -24.89
N LEU A 191 6.17 11.86 -24.42
CA LEU A 191 5.07 12.29 -25.28
C LEU A 191 5.55 13.29 -26.34
N ASN A 192 6.38 14.27 -25.94
CA ASN A 192 6.98 15.22 -26.87
C ASN A 192 7.89 14.53 -27.91
N ILE A 193 8.68 13.54 -27.49
CA ILE A 193 9.53 12.76 -28.40
C ILE A 193 8.67 11.97 -29.40
N ARG A 194 7.59 11.32 -28.94
CA ARG A 194 6.67 10.59 -29.81
C ARG A 194 6.09 11.53 -30.87
N LEU A 195 5.60 12.70 -30.47
CA LEU A 195 5.05 13.69 -31.40
C LEU A 195 6.08 14.20 -32.41
N PHE A 196 7.33 14.42 -31.96
CA PHE A 196 8.42 14.79 -32.84
C PHE A 196 8.72 13.72 -33.91
N ILE A 197 8.73 12.45 -33.53
CA ILE A 197 8.94 11.32 -34.46
C ILE A 197 7.84 11.28 -35.53
N TRP A 198 6.57 11.46 -35.15
CA TRP A 198 5.46 11.51 -36.10
C TRP A 198 5.57 12.67 -37.09
N VAL A 199 5.95 13.87 -36.62
CA VAL A 199 6.18 15.02 -37.49
C VAL A 199 7.35 14.77 -38.45
N LEU A 200 8.43 14.18 -37.96
CA LEU A 200 9.60 13.86 -38.77
C LEU A 200 9.27 12.83 -39.87
N LEU A 201 8.54 11.76 -39.52
CA LEU A 201 8.05 10.76 -40.47
C LEU A 201 7.16 11.39 -41.55
N GLY A 202 6.23 12.26 -41.16
CA GLY A 202 5.39 13.01 -42.10
C GLY A 202 6.21 13.88 -43.06
N PHE A 203 7.25 14.55 -42.55
CA PHE A 203 8.15 15.36 -43.36
C PHE A 203 8.96 14.52 -44.37
N ILE A 204 9.48 13.36 -43.95
CA ILE A 204 10.19 12.43 -44.84
C ILE A 204 9.25 11.91 -45.94
N ALA A 205 8.02 11.54 -45.60
CA ALA A 205 7.02 11.09 -46.58
C ALA A 205 6.70 12.19 -47.61
N LEU A 206 6.54 13.44 -47.16
CA LEU A 206 6.31 14.59 -48.04
C LEU A 206 7.48 14.81 -49.00
N LEU A 207 8.73 14.71 -48.52
CA LEU A 207 9.93 14.83 -49.36
C LEU A 207 9.99 13.74 -50.43
N LEU A 208 9.63 12.50 -50.09
CA LEU A 208 9.59 11.39 -51.06
C LEU A 208 8.55 11.64 -52.15
N ILE A 209 7.37 12.15 -51.80
CA ILE A 209 6.32 12.51 -52.77
C ILE A 209 6.82 13.62 -53.71
N LEU A 210 7.46 14.66 -53.18
CA LEU A 210 8.03 15.74 -53.99
C LEU A 210 9.14 15.25 -54.94
N LEU A 211 9.98 14.32 -54.50
CA LEU A 211 10.98 13.69 -55.36
C LEU A 211 10.35 12.86 -56.48
N PHE A 212 9.23 12.19 -56.21
CA PHE A 212 8.52 11.40 -57.20
C PHE A 212 7.84 12.26 -58.27
N ILE A 213 7.23 13.39 -57.89
CA ILE A 213 6.57 14.30 -58.83
C ILE A 213 7.57 15.00 -59.77
N ARG A 214 8.81 15.22 -59.30
CA ARG A 214 9.84 15.92 -60.08
C ARG A 214 10.47 15.05 -61.18
N LYS A 215 10.31 13.73 -61.11
CA LYS A 215 10.92 12.77 -62.02
C LYS A 215 10.00 12.45 -63.19
#